data_AF-A0A0U3S1N3-F1
#
_entry.id   AF-A0A0U3S1N3-F1
#
_cell.length_a   1.000
_cell.length_b   1.000
_cell.length_c   1.000
_cell.angle_alpha   90.00
_cell.angle_beta   90.00
_cell.angle_gamma   90.00
#
_symmetry.space_group_name_H-M   'P 1'
#
loop_
_entity.id
_entity.type
_entity.pdbx_description
1 polymer ?
#
loop_
_entity_poly.entity_id
_entity_poly.type
_entity_poly.pdbx_seq_one_letter_code
_entity_poly.pdbx_strand_id
1 'polypeptide(L)'
;MSLLNETPSNREDIINLILSYKRENGSFIDEDNTDITEKALEMLSALGYNVAELNDTKIYVLNKWSDLTPPNVDDFASVVKYISMFNMYTNMLQILGIDYRNLKDYDQKRFPLIWISQNPSFLLENPPPLFLITPILEALKKEDLLTEDIKSATSRIIMDMKLWDGGFNLFGLDYGEPQGTYYAVEALVLIEKTPDKDTIKFIHERETPLGGFIFCYQSFGDPLSTYMAVHTSKLLGGEINETKIKNYLSRAVYYRKPYSTDEPAPLYFVYLTYKELGITIDEEIYNYIRNETARLFNLYLTEKTDNIVEDGSWISLIKLGKEVGVVLDDKTKKYLIDKILSQRNSDGAFGRHSGNMYKKLLYTSYAVLLLEELGYKYHDDKTIEFLLNSQINGGWGAPDLYTTYQVIRALRVMEVCPKDVDGLLKFLKRVQYPYGGFNFYEEQEDAHGGLYETYLALRILELLSSS
;
A
#
# COMPACT_ATOMS: atom_id res chain seq x y z
N MET A 1 20.61 3.79 -17.58
CA MET A 1 21.89 4.44 -17.93
C MET A 1 22.39 3.98 -19.29
N SER A 2 22.63 2.67 -19.52
CA SER A 2 22.95 2.15 -20.87
C SER A 2 21.86 2.45 -21.92
N LEU A 3 20.59 2.35 -21.53
CA LEU A 3 19.43 2.72 -22.36
C LEU A 3 19.33 4.23 -22.68
N LEU A 4 20.03 5.08 -21.92
CA LEU A 4 20.01 6.54 -22.07
C LEU A 4 21.32 7.10 -22.65
N ASN A 5 22.33 6.24 -22.85
CA ASN A 5 23.67 6.63 -23.30
C ASN A 5 24.35 7.71 -22.43
N GLU A 6 24.10 7.68 -21.12
CA GLU A 6 24.66 8.63 -20.14
C GLU A 6 25.56 7.93 -19.12
N THR A 7 26.62 8.63 -18.68
CA THR A 7 27.57 8.16 -17.66
C THR A 7 27.39 9.01 -16.40
N PRO A 8 27.27 8.42 -15.19
CA PRO A 8 27.08 9.20 -13.97
C PRO A 8 28.33 10.05 -13.65
N SER A 9 28.13 11.23 -13.07
CA SER A 9 29.20 12.18 -12.75
C SER A 9 30.20 11.66 -11.71
N ASN A 10 29.78 10.70 -10.87
CA ASN A 10 30.57 10.02 -9.84
C ASN A 10 30.93 8.57 -10.20
N ARG A 11 31.09 8.28 -11.50
CA ARG A 11 31.38 6.94 -12.05
C ARG A 11 32.44 6.15 -11.27
N GLU A 12 33.60 6.75 -11.02
CA GLU A 12 34.72 6.05 -10.36
C GLU A 12 34.39 5.66 -8.91
N ASP A 13 33.66 6.50 -8.19
CA ASP A 13 33.23 6.19 -6.81
C ASP A 13 32.26 5.01 -6.80
N ILE A 14 31.34 4.94 -7.77
CA ILE A 14 30.41 3.82 -7.92
C ILE A 14 31.18 2.52 -8.26
N ILE A 15 32.14 2.59 -9.18
CA ILE A 15 32.99 1.44 -9.52
C ILE A 15 33.75 0.95 -8.27
N ASN A 16 34.38 1.86 -7.53
CA ASN A 16 35.12 1.53 -6.31
C ASN A 16 34.21 0.91 -5.24
N LEU A 17 32.99 1.43 -5.09
CA LEU A 17 31.99 0.86 -4.17
C LEU A 17 31.62 -0.57 -4.59
N ILE A 18 31.30 -0.81 -5.87
CA ILE A 18 30.97 -2.16 -6.34
C ILE A 18 32.14 -3.12 -6.11
N LEU A 19 33.36 -2.70 -6.44
CA LEU A 19 34.57 -3.51 -6.21
C LEU A 19 34.83 -3.80 -4.73
N SER A 20 34.37 -2.95 -3.81
CA SER A 20 34.52 -3.18 -2.37
C SER A 20 33.71 -4.39 -1.85
N TYR A 21 32.66 -4.80 -2.56
CA TYR A 21 31.86 -5.99 -2.22
C TYR A 21 32.50 -7.32 -2.70
N LYS A 22 33.60 -7.24 -3.45
CA LYS A 22 34.29 -8.41 -3.99
C LYS A 22 35.03 -9.17 -2.88
N ARG A 23 34.88 -10.49 -2.87
CA ARG A 23 35.56 -11.43 -1.96
C ARG A 23 36.80 -12.04 -2.61
N GLU A 24 37.66 -12.65 -1.80
CA GLU A 24 38.90 -13.30 -2.26
C GLU A 24 38.67 -14.44 -3.28
N ASN A 25 37.51 -15.12 -3.20
CA ASN A 25 37.13 -16.17 -4.13
C ASN A 25 36.60 -15.64 -5.47
N GLY A 26 36.53 -14.31 -5.67
CA GLY A 26 36.05 -13.67 -6.88
C GLY A 26 34.55 -13.35 -6.93
N SER A 27 33.75 -13.77 -5.94
CA SER A 27 32.32 -13.44 -5.86
C SER A 27 32.08 -12.04 -5.29
N PHE A 28 30.93 -11.45 -5.60
CA PHE A 28 30.47 -10.20 -4.96
C PHE A 28 29.34 -10.53 -3.99
N ILE A 29 29.51 -10.11 -2.73
CA ILE A 29 28.59 -10.44 -1.64
C ILE A 29 28.20 -9.15 -0.93
N ASP A 30 26.90 -8.88 -0.81
CA ASP A 30 26.39 -7.71 -0.09
C ASP A 30 26.44 -7.87 1.44
N GLU A 31 25.95 -6.86 2.17
CA GLU A 31 25.93 -6.85 3.63
C GLU A 31 25.03 -7.94 4.24
N ASP A 32 24.01 -8.38 3.49
CA ASP A 32 23.08 -9.44 3.87
C ASP A 32 23.59 -10.85 3.50
N ASN A 33 24.85 -10.93 3.05
CA ASN A 33 25.50 -12.17 2.61
C ASN A 33 24.82 -12.81 1.38
N THR A 34 24.22 -12.00 0.52
CA THR A 34 23.62 -12.41 -0.75
C THR A 34 24.65 -12.36 -1.88
N ASP A 35 24.69 -13.38 -2.73
CA ASP A 35 25.50 -13.37 -3.95
C ASP A 35 24.89 -12.43 -4.99
N ILE A 36 25.58 -11.30 -5.21
CA ILE A 36 25.21 -10.24 -6.15
C ILE A 36 26.18 -10.18 -7.34
N THR A 37 26.92 -11.26 -7.62
CA THR A 37 27.96 -11.30 -8.67
C THR A 37 27.44 -10.91 -10.05
N GLU A 38 26.26 -11.39 -10.46
CA GLU A 38 25.66 -11.03 -11.75
C GLU A 38 25.40 -9.52 -11.84
N LYS A 39 24.68 -8.97 -10.87
CA LYS A 39 24.36 -7.55 -10.80
C LYS A 39 25.61 -6.67 -10.76
N ALA A 40 26.64 -7.09 -10.01
CA ALA A 40 27.92 -6.39 -9.96
C ALA A 40 28.59 -6.35 -11.34
N LEU A 41 28.62 -7.47 -12.06
CA LEU A 41 29.18 -7.55 -13.41
C LEU A 41 28.39 -6.69 -14.41
N GLU A 42 27.06 -6.72 -14.35
CA GLU A 42 26.20 -5.87 -15.18
C GLU A 42 26.45 -4.38 -14.93
N MET A 43 26.51 -3.97 -13.66
CA MET A 43 26.78 -2.58 -13.28
C MET A 43 28.17 -2.14 -13.70
N LEU A 44 29.21 -2.94 -13.44
CA LEU A 44 30.59 -2.65 -13.85
C LEU A 44 30.69 -2.54 -15.38
N SER A 45 30.09 -3.49 -16.11
CA SER A 45 30.05 -3.47 -17.58
C SER A 45 29.33 -2.22 -18.11
N ALA A 46 28.16 -1.88 -17.54
CA ALA A 46 27.41 -0.68 -17.92
C ALA A 46 28.14 0.63 -17.59
N LEU A 47 29.00 0.63 -16.57
CA LEU A 47 29.88 1.74 -16.23
C LEU A 47 31.16 1.76 -17.10
N GLY A 48 31.35 0.80 -18.02
CA GLY A 48 32.52 0.73 -18.89
C GLY A 48 33.80 0.28 -18.18
N TYR A 49 33.69 -0.43 -17.05
CA TYR A 49 34.83 -1.08 -16.41
C TYR A 49 35.25 -2.31 -17.22
N ASN A 50 36.56 -2.57 -17.33
CA ASN A 50 37.07 -3.74 -18.05
C ASN A 50 36.88 -5.03 -17.23
N VAL A 51 35.65 -5.53 -17.18
CA VAL A 51 35.27 -6.75 -16.46
C VAL A 51 36.04 -7.99 -16.93
N ALA A 52 36.62 -7.97 -18.13
CA ALA A 52 37.45 -9.05 -18.65
C ALA A 52 38.76 -9.24 -17.87
N GLU A 53 39.18 -8.29 -17.03
CA GLU A 53 40.39 -8.42 -16.19
C GLU A 53 40.13 -9.10 -14.83
N LEU A 54 38.86 -9.39 -14.48
CA LEU A 54 38.48 -10.01 -13.22
C LEU A 54 38.71 -11.54 -13.22
N ASN A 55 39.97 -11.97 -13.22
CA ASN A 55 40.36 -13.38 -13.38
C ASN A 55 39.83 -14.32 -12.29
N ASP A 56 39.83 -13.89 -11.03
CA ASP A 56 39.25 -14.64 -9.92
C ASP A 56 37.73 -14.76 -10.05
N THR A 57 37.04 -13.70 -10.47
CA THR A 57 35.60 -13.75 -10.78
C THR A 57 35.31 -14.69 -11.96
N LYS A 58 36.18 -14.76 -12.97
CA LYS A 58 36.07 -15.76 -14.05
C LYS A 58 36.14 -17.19 -13.50
N ILE A 59 37.12 -17.48 -12.65
CA ILE A 59 37.26 -18.79 -12.02
C ILE A 59 36.02 -19.11 -11.18
N TYR A 60 35.51 -18.16 -10.41
CA TYR A 60 34.29 -18.32 -9.63
C TYR A 60 33.09 -18.71 -10.50
N VAL A 61 32.82 -17.93 -11.55
CA VAL A 61 31.66 -18.18 -12.44
C VAL A 61 31.83 -19.50 -13.20
N LEU A 62 33.04 -19.86 -13.64
CA LEU A 62 33.33 -21.15 -14.27
C LEU A 62 33.09 -22.34 -13.33
N ASN A 63 33.43 -22.19 -12.04
CA ASN A 63 33.14 -23.21 -11.03
C ASN A 63 31.62 -23.34 -10.82
N LYS A 64 30.90 -22.21 -10.69
CA LYS A 64 29.43 -22.20 -10.58
C LYS A 64 28.74 -22.82 -11.79
N TRP A 65 29.26 -22.54 -12.99
CA TRP A 65 28.82 -23.21 -14.21
C TRP A 65 29.07 -24.72 -14.11
N SER A 66 30.29 -25.15 -13.77
CA SER A 66 30.63 -26.57 -13.67
C SER A 66 29.72 -27.31 -12.68
N ASP A 67 29.40 -26.68 -11.54
CA ASP A 67 28.51 -27.20 -10.50
C ASP A 67 27.02 -27.21 -10.90
N LEU A 68 26.63 -26.51 -11.98
CA LEU A 68 25.26 -26.51 -12.47
C LEU A 68 24.93 -27.86 -13.12
N THR A 69 24.14 -28.68 -12.44
CA THR A 69 23.72 -30.01 -12.92
C THR A 69 22.31 -29.96 -13.52
N PRO A 70 22.05 -30.55 -14.70
CA PRO A 70 20.72 -30.67 -15.26
C PRO A 70 19.73 -31.33 -14.27
N PRO A 71 18.49 -30.83 -14.17
CA PRO A 71 17.50 -31.34 -13.25
C PRO A 71 16.82 -32.59 -13.81
N ASN A 72 16.00 -33.24 -12.99
CA ASN A 72 14.97 -34.14 -13.51
C ASN A 72 13.91 -33.30 -14.24
N VAL A 73 13.67 -33.60 -15.52
CA VAL A 73 12.71 -32.86 -16.36
C VAL A 73 11.25 -33.04 -15.94
N ASP A 74 10.95 -34.08 -15.16
CA ASP A 74 9.61 -34.29 -14.59
C ASP A 74 9.32 -33.38 -13.38
N ASP A 75 10.34 -32.71 -12.81
CA ASP A 75 10.19 -31.78 -11.69
C ASP A 75 10.19 -30.33 -12.17
N PHE A 76 8.98 -29.76 -12.25
CA PHE A 76 8.75 -28.38 -12.67
C PHE A 76 9.60 -27.35 -11.92
N ALA A 77 9.63 -27.43 -10.59
CA ALA A 77 10.34 -26.44 -9.77
C ALA A 77 11.85 -26.50 -10.03
N SER A 78 12.40 -27.71 -10.15
CA SER A 78 13.82 -27.90 -10.47
C SER A 78 14.17 -27.44 -11.88
N VAL A 79 13.30 -27.68 -12.87
CA VAL A 79 13.48 -27.24 -14.26
C VAL A 79 13.50 -25.72 -14.38
N VAL A 80 12.50 -25.04 -13.82
CA VAL A 80 12.41 -23.57 -13.88
C VAL A 80 13.59 -22.90 -13.16
N LYS A 81 13.94 -23.41 -11.98
CA LYS A 81 15.11 -22.93 -11.23
C LYS A 81 16.39 -23.12 -12.03
N TYR A 82 16.57 -24.29 -12.63
CA TYR A 82 17.74 -24.60 -13.44
C TYR A 82 17.88 -23.64 -14.63
N ILE A 83 16.82 -23.40 -15.39
CA ILE A 83 16.87 -22.50 -16.55
C ILE A 83 17.20 -21.07 -16.11
N SER A 84 16.63 -20.61 -15.00
CA SER A 84 16.95 -19.30 -14.44
C SER A 84 18.44 -19.18 -14.09
N MET A 85 19.01 -20.21 -13.45
CA MET A 85 20.44 -20.27 -13.15
C MET A 85 21.31 -20.40 -14.41
N PHE A 86 20.86 -21.16 -15.41
CA PHE A 86 21.53 -21.27 -16.71
C PHE A 86 21.60 -19.90 -17.40
N ASN A 87 20.51 -19.14 -17.43
CA ASN A 87 20.48 -17.78 -17.98
C ASN A 87 21.51 -16.90 -17.27
N MET A 88 21.44 -16.86 -15.94
CA MET A 88 22.33 -16.07 -15.09
C MET A 88 23.82 -16.39 -15.33
N TYR A 89 24.19 -17.67 -15.30
CA TYR A 89 25.60 -18.05 -15.49
C TYR A 89 26.08 -17.80 -16.92
N THR A 90 25.27 -18.05 -17.95
CA THR A 90 25.67 -17.76 -19.33
C THR A 90 25.79 -16.25 -19.59
N ASN A 91 24.97 -15.41 -18.93
CA ASN A 91 25.10 -13.95 -18.99
C ASN A 91 26.42 -13.50 -18.36
N MET A 92 26.73 -13.95 -17.15
CA MET A 92 28.00 -13.64 -16.50
C MET A 92 29.22 -14.10 -17.31
N LEU A 93 29.19 -15.33 -17.86
CA LEU A 93 30.26 -15.85 -18.71
C LEU A 93 30.48 -14.95 -19.94
N GLN A 94 29.40 -14.53 -20.63
CA GLN A 94 29.51 -13.63 -21.77
C GLN A 94 30.04 -12.25 -21.39
N ILE A 95 29.55 -11.64 -20.30
CA ILE A 95 30.04 -10.35 -19.80
C ILE A 95 31.55 -10.43 -19.52
N LEU A 96 32.03 -11.55 -18.99
CA LEU A 96 33.44 -11.83 -18.73
C LEU A 96 34.27 -12.20 -19.99
N GLY A 97 33.64 -12.19 -21.18
CA GLY A 97 34.29 -12.49 -22.45
C GLY A 97 34.53 -13.99 -22.69
N ILE A 98 33.78 -14.86 -22.02
CA ILE A 98 33.86 -16.31 -22.16
C ILE A 98 32.71 -16.81 -23.04
N ASP A 99 33.05 -17.44 -24.16
CA ASP A 99 32.08 -18.17 -24.97
C ASP A 99 31.76 -19.52 -24.32
N TYR A 100 30.66 -19.54 -23.56
CA TYR A 100 30.21 -20.71 -22.80
C TYR A 100 29.82 -21.89 -23.70
N ARG A 101 29.55 -21.68 -24.99
CA ARG A 101 29.20 -22.74 -25.95
C ARG A 101 30.39 -23.66 -26.26
N ASN A 102 31.61 -23.20 -26.00
CA ASN A 102 32.84 -23.99 -26.15
C ASN A 102 33.20 -24.81 -24.89
N LEU A 103 32.40 -24.72 -23.82
CA LEU A 103 32.62 -25.48 -22.60
C LEU A 103 32.19 -26.94 -22.77
N LYS A 104 32.95 -27.85 -22.16
CA LYS A 104 32.88 -29.31 -22.41
C LYS A 104 31.53 -29.93 -22.09
N ASP A 105 30.80 -29.32 -21.18
CA ASP A 105 29.54 -29.76 -20.58
C ASP A 105 28.33 -28.96 -21.10
N TYR A 106 28.54 -28.08 -22.08
CA TYR A 106 27.51 -27.22 -22.65
C TYR A 106 26.33 -27.99 -23.21
N ASP A 107 26.56 -29.00 -24.06
CA ASP A 107 25.47 -29.77 -24.68
C ASP A 107 24.58 -30.45 -23.63
N GLN A 108 25.20 -31.00 -22.58
CA GLN A 108 24.49 -31.61 -21.46
C GLN A 108 23.66 -30.57 -20.70
N LYS A 109 24.22 -29.38 -20.47
CA LYS A 109 23.55 -28.29 -19.75
C LYS A 109 22.47 -27.59 -20.55
N ARG A 110 22.56 -27.62 -21.89
CA ARG A 110 21.56 -27.08 -22.81
C ARG A 110 20.31 -27.97 -22.92
N PHE A 111 20.44 -29.27 -22.63
CA PHE A 111 19.35 -30.25 -22.80
C PHE A 111 18.00 -29.84 -22.16
N PRO A 112 17.92 -29.32 -20.92
CA PRO A 112 16.64 -28.91 -20.34
C PRO A 112 15.93 -27.80 -21.11
N LEU A 113 16.67 -26.89 -21.76
CA LEU A 113 16.09 -25.84 -22.60
C LEU A 113 15.49 -26.43 -23.89
N ILE A 114 16.19 -27.40 -24.50
CA ILE A 114 15.69 -28.13 -25.68
C ILE A 114 14.41 -28.87 -25.30
N TRP A 115 14.39 -29.53 -24.14
CA TRP A 115 13.24 -30.26 -23.66
C TRP A 115 12.02 -29.34 -23.44
N ILE A 116 12.18 -28.19 -22.78
CA ILE A 116 11.06 -27.22 -22.64
C ILE A 116 10.58 -26.74 -24.01
N SER A 117 11.50 -26.40 -24.91
CA SER A 117 11.17 -25.92 -26.25
C SER A 117 10.29 -26.91 -27.04
N GLN A 118 10.48 -28.21 -26.81
CA GLN A 118 9.71 -29.30 -27.41
C GLN A 118 8.44 -29.68 -26.64
N ASN A 119 8.28 -29.23 -25.39
CA ASN A 119 7.17 -29.57 -24.51
C ASN A 119 6.48 -28.31 -23.93
N PRO A 120 5.94 -27.42 -24.78
CA PRO A 120 5.34 -26.15 -24.35
C PRO A 120 4.13 -26.33 -23.41
N SER A 121 3.45 -27.47 -23.46
CA SER A 121 2.35 -27.81 -22.54
C SER A 121 2.80 -27.85 -21.08
N PHE A 122 4.08 -28.15 -20.82
CA PHE A 122 4.65 -28.15 -19.48
C PHE A 122 4.49 -26.80 -18.76
N LEU A 123 4.68 -25.70 -19.48
CA LEU A 123 4.50 -24.34 -18.95
C LEU A 123 3.02 -23.99 -18.75
N LEU A 124 2.13 -24.54 -19.58
CA LEU A 124 0.68 -24.30 -19.46
C LEU A 124 0.07 -25.05 -18.27
N GLU A 125 0.51 -26.29 -18.04
CA GLU A 125 0.03 -27.13 -16.94
C GLU A 125 0.54 -26.63 -15.59
N ASN A 126 1.74 -26.03 -15.58
CA ASN A 126 2.36 -25.45 -14.40
C ASN A 126 2.89 -24.05 -14.75
N PRO A 127 2.07 -23.00 -14.68
CA PRO A 127 2.52 -21.65 -14.99
C PRO A 127 3.59 -21.19 -13.98
N PRO A 128 4.80 -20.79 -14.43
CA PRO A 128 5.80 -20.25 -13.53
C PRO A 128 5.36 -18.86 -13.01
N PRO A 129 5.82 -18.44 -11.82
CA PRO A 129 5.67 -17.07 -11.36
C PRO A 129 6.16 -16.05 -12.41
N LEU A 130 5.52 -14.88 -12.49
CA LEU A 130 5.82 -13.84 -13.50
C LEU A 130 7.31 -13.50 -13.57
N PHE A 131 7.99 -13.34 -12.43
CA PHE A 131 9.42 -13.00 -12.37
C PHE A 131 10.36 -14.10 -12.89
N LEU A 132 9.86 -15.33 -13.07
CA LEU A 132 10.63 -16.44 -13.67
C LEU A 132 10.34 -16.60 -15.16
N ILE A 133 9.29 -15.97 -15.70
CA ILE A 133 8.97 -16.07 -17.13
C ILE A 133 10.05 -15.38 -17.97
N THR A 134 10.43 -14.13 -17.64
CA THR A 134 11.45 -13.39 -18.40
C THR A 134 12.78 -14.18 -18.49
N PRO A 135 13.39 -14.64 -17.39
CA PRO A 135 14.66 -15.39 -17.48
C PRO A 135 14.56 -16.69 -18.30
N ILE A 136 13.41 -17.38 -18.29
CA ILE A 136 13.18 -18.56 -19.13
C ILE A 136 13.19 -18.18 -20.61
N LEU A 137 12.44 -17.14 -20.97
CA LEU A 137 12.31 -16.70 -22.36
C LEU A 137 13.63 -16.18 -22.92
N GLU A 138 14.40 -15.44 -22.12
CA GLU A 138 15.74 -14.99 -22.48
C GLU A 138 16.68 -16.16 -22.74
N ALA A 139 16.71 -17.15 -21.85
CA ALA A 139 17.52 -18.34 -22.01
C ALA A 139 17.18 -19.10 -23.30
N LEU A 140 15.88 -19.29 -23.57
CA LEU A 140 15.41 -19.93 -24.80
C LEU A 140 15.76 -19.12 -26.04
N LYS A 141 15.59 -17.80 -26.01
CA LYS A 141 15.91 -16.90 -27.14
C LYS A 141 17.40 -16.91 -27.45
N LYS A 142 18.25 -16.83 -26.42
CA LYS A 142 19.72 -16.85 -26.52
C LYS A 142 20.25 -18.14 -27.15
N GLU A 143 19.51 -19.23 -26.99
CA GLU A 143 19.85 -20.55 -27.49
C GLU A 143 19.14 -20.91 -28.79
N ASP A 144 18.45 -19.96 -29.42
CA ASP A 144 17.64 -20.15 -30.63
C ASP A 144 16.55 -21.23 -30.47
N LEU A 145 15.98 -21.33 -29.26
CA LEU A 145 14.97 -22.31 -28.83
C LEU A 145 13.60 -21.69 -28.50
N LEU A 146 13.43 -20.38 -28.67
CA LEU A 146 12.14 -19.70 -28.49
C LEU A 146 11.22 -19.92 -29.70
N THR A 147 10.50 -21.04 -29.69
CA THR A 147 9.58 -21.45 -30.78
C THR A 147 8.24 -20.72 -30.74
N GLU A 148 7.49 -20.73 -31.84
CA GLU A 148 6.13 -20.16 -31.91
C GLU A 148 5.16 -20.82 -30.91
N ASP A 149 5.36 -22.10 -30.60
CA ASP A 149 4.53 -22.80 -29.61
C ASP A 149 4.83 -22.29 -28.19
N ILE A 150 6.10 -22.03 -27.86
CA ILE A 150 6.47 -21.40 -26.58
C ILE A 150 5.95 -19.97 -26.51
N LYS A 151 6.09 -19.17 -27.57
CA LYS A 151 5.52 -17.82 -27.64
C LYS A 151 4.00 -17.85 -27.41
N SER A 152 3.31 -18.79 -28.03
CA SER A 152 1.87 -18.97 -27.89
C SER A 152 1.46 -19.39 -26.48
N ALA A 153 2.16 -20.38 -25.90
CA ALA A 153 1.93 -20.83 -24.52
C ALA A 153 2.15 -19.70 -23.51
N THR A 154 3.26 -18.98 -23.64
CA THR A 154 3.60 -17.82 -22.80
C THR A 154 2.53 -16.75 -22.90
N SER A 155 2.10 -16.39 -24.12
CA SER A 155 1.05 -15.40 -24.30
C SER A 155 -0.23 -15.79 -23.59
N ARG A 156 -0.59 -17.07 -23.57
CA ARG A 156 -1.78 -17.55 -22.87
C ARG A 156 -1.62 -17.42 -21.35
N ILE A 157 -0.48 -17.85 -20.82
CA ILE A 157 -0.15 -17.73 -19.38
C ILE A 157 -0.25 -16.28 -18.92
N ILE A 158 0.39 -15.36 -19.65
CA ILE A 158 0.33 -13.93 -19.32
C ILE A 158 -1.12 -13.45 -19.34
N MET A 159 -1.89 -13.73 -20.38
CA MET A 159 -3.29 -13.27 -20.44
C MET A 159 -4.17 -13.86 -19.33
N ASP A 160 -3.93 -15.11 -18.91
CA ASP A 160 -4.64 -15.74 -17.79
C ASP A 160 -4.26 -15.12 -16.42
N MET A 161 -3.08 -14.52 -16.30
CA MET A 161 -2.62 -13.80 -15.10
C MET A 161 -3.09 -12.34 -15.05
N LYS A 162 -3.70 -11.82 -16.13
CA LYS A 162 -4.13 -10.43 -16.20
C LYS A 162 -5.29 -10.18 -15.24
N LEU A 163 -5.20 -9.10 -14.48
CA LEU A 163 -6.21 -8.71 -13.51
C LEU A 163 -7.25 -7.77 -14.14
N TRP A 164 -8.38 -7.62 -13.45
CA TRP A 164 -9.53 -6.84 -13.90
C TRP A 164 -9.21 -5.36 -14.12
N ASP A 165 -8.16 -4.83 -13.49
CA ASP A 165 -7.70 -3.45 -13.62
C ASP A 165 -6.74 -3.24 -14.81
N GLY A 166 -6.40 -4.31 -15.54
CA GLY A 166 -5.48 -4.28 -16.67
C GLY A 166 -4.03 -4.57 -16.31
N GLY A 167 -3.68 -4.60 -15.02
CA GLY A 167 -2.34 -4.87 -14.53
C GLY A 167 -2.11 -6.33 -14.15
N PHE A 168 -0.94 -6.57 -13.54
CA PHE A 168 -0.47 -7.88 -13.10
C PHE A 168 0.14 -7.77 -11.71
N ASN A 169 0.14 -8.86 -10.95
CA ASN A 169 0.70 -8.91 -9.60
C ASN A 169 1.81 -9.94 -9.50
N LEU A 170 2.98 -9.52 -9.02
CA LEU A 170 4.16 -10.38 -8.87
C LEU A 170 3.91 -11.65 -8.03
N PHE A 171 3.05 -11.54 -7.00
CA PHE A 171 2.78 -12.60 -6.03
C PHE A 171 1.39 -13.23 -6.19
N GLY A 172 0.67 -12.93 -7.27
CA GLY A 172 -0.66 -13.49 -7.54
C GLY A 172 -1.78 -12.92 -6.66
N LEU A 173 -1.63 -11.69 -6.16
CA LEU A 173 -2.72 -10.98 -5.46
C LEU A 173 -3.74 -10.42 -6.47
N ASP A 174 -4.91 -10.01 -5.96
CA ASP A 174 -6.09 -9.61 -6.74
C ASP A 174 -6.11 -8.13 -7.20
N TYR A 175 -4.93 -7.50 -7.28
CA TYR A 175 -4.73 -6.13 -7.77
C TYR A 175 -3.44 -6.00 -8.59
N GLY A 176 -3.45 -5.21 -9.65
CA GLY A 176 -2.28 -4.95 -10.46
C GLY A 176 -1.29 -4.00 -9.78
N GLU A 177 -0.01 -4.29 -9.91
CA GLU A 177 1.08 -3.43 -9.40
C GLU A 177 2.23 -3.28 -10.43
N PRO A 178 3.10 -2.26 -10.26
CA PRO A 178 4.10 -1.91 -11.27
C PRO A 178 5.10 -3.04 -11.62
N GLN A 179 5.59 -3.82 -10.65
CA GLN A 179 6.62 -4.85 -10.87
C GLN A 179 6.06 -6.05 -11.64
N GLY A 180 4.93 -6.60 -11.22
CA GLY A 180 4.24 -7.67 -11.91
C GLY A 180 3.87 -7.26 -13.33
N THR A 181 3.40 -6.02 -13.50
CA THR A 181 3.08 -5.47 -14.82
C THR A 181 4.32 -5.31 -15.68
N TYR A 182 5.44 -4.87 -15.12
CA TYR A 182 6.73 -4.81 -15.81
C TYR A 182 7.13 -6.19 -16.35
N TYR A 183 7.18 -7.22 -15.51
CA TYR A 183 7.57 -8.57 -15.95
C TYR A 183 6.62 -9.15 -16.99
N ALA A 184 5.31 -8.91 -16.85
CA ALA A 184 4.33 -9.36 -17.85
C ALA A 184 4.54 -8.67 -19.20
N VAL A 185 4.77 -7.35 -19.21
CA VAL A 185 5.03 -6.58 -20.44
C VAL A 185 6.35 -6.99 -21.07
N GLU A 186 7.40 -7.16 -20.28
CA GLU A 186 8.71 -7.62 -20.74
C GLU A 186 8.63 -9.01 -21.39
N ALA A 187 7.91 -9.96 -20.75
CA ALA A 187 7.65 -11.27 -21.32
C ALA A 187 6.90 -11.18 -22.66
N LEU A 188 5.89 -10.31 -22.77
CA LEU A 188 5.17 -10.06 -24.03
C LEU A 188 6.10 -9.54 -25.13
N VAL A 189 6.97 -8.58 -24.81
CA VAL A 189 7.95 -8.02 -25.75
C VAL A 189 8.95 -9.09 -26.21
N LEU A 190 9.42 -9.97 -25.32
CA LEU A 190 10.34 -11.06 -25.66
C LEU A 190 9.73 -12.05 -26.65
N ILE A 191 8.42 -12.29 -26.58
CA ILE A 191 7.66 -13.11 -27.52
C ILE A 191 7.09 -12.32 -28.71
N GLU A 192 7.59 -11.09 -28.94
CA GLU A 192 7.23 -10.23 -30.08
C GLU A 192 5.74 -9.82 -30.10
N LYS A 193 5.13 -9.69 -28.92
CA LYS A 193 3.77 -9.18 -28.73
C LYS A 193 3.77 -7.81 -28.08
N THR A 194 2.70 -7.07 -28.31
CA THR A 194 2.44 -5.78 -27.65
C THR A 194 1.43 -5.97 -26.51
N PRO A 195 1.57 -5.23 -25.40
CA PRO A 195 0.53 -5.13 -24.38
C PRO A 195 -0.79 -4.64 -25.00
N ASP A 196 -1.91 -5.09 -24.45
CA ASP A 196 -3.22 -4.63 -24.90
C ASP A 196 -3.58 -3.24 -24.34
N LYS A 197 -4.73 -2.72 -24.79
CA LYS A 197 -5.17 -1.38 -24.42
C LYS A 197 -5.42 -1.20 -22.92
N ASP A 198 -5.86 -2.23 -22.21
CA ASP A 198 -6.15 -2.09 -20.78
C ASP A 198 -4.85 -2.09 -19.98
N THR A 199 -3.86 -2.89 -20.38
CA THR A 199 -2.53 -2.84 -19.75
C THR A 199 -1.83 -1.51 -20.03
N ILE A 200 -1.93 -0.98 -21.25
CA ILE A 200 -1.42 0.36 -21.58
C ILE A 200 -2.12 1.43 -20.73
N LYS A 201 -3.45 1.36 -20.63
CA LYS A 201 -4.24 2.26 -19.80
C LYS A 201 -3.83 2.18 -18.33
N PHE A 202 -3.66 0.98 -17.78
CA PHE A 202 -3.18 0.76 -16.42
C PHE A 202 -1.83 1.45 -16.18
N ILE A 203 -0.90 1.37 -17.13
CA ILE A 203 0.40 2.07 -17.03
C ILE A 203 0.19 3.60 -17.00
N HIS A 204 -0.62 4.14 -17.91
CA HIS A 204 -0.90 5.59 -17.95
C HIS A 204 -1.70 6.10 -16.75
N GLU A 205 -2.52 5.27 -16.09
CA GLU A 205 -3.20 5.65 -14.85
C GLU A 205 -2.23 5.93 -13.69
N ARG A 206 -0.95 5.57 -13.83
CA ARG A 206 0.12 5.87 -12.86
C ARG A 206 0.97 7.08 -13.26
N GLU A 207 0.70 7.67 -14.41
CA GLU A 207 1.37 8.88 -14.86
C GLU A 207 0.92 10.06 -13.99
N THR A 208 1.89 10.74 -13.40
CA THR A 208 1.67 11.96 -12.63
C THR A 208 1.43 13.13 -13.58
N PRO A 209 0.70 14.17 -13.14
CA PRO A 209 0.57 15.42 -13.90
C PRO A 209 1.92 16.12 -14.20
N LEU A 210 3.01 15.71 -13.53
CA LEU A 210 4.36 16.24 -13.70
C LEU A 210 5.21 15.39 -14.68
N GLY A 211 4.64 14.35 -15.29
CA GLY A 211 5.31 13.49 -16.29
C GLY A 211 6.14 12.34 -15.73
N GLY A 212 6.21 12.17 -14.40
CA GLY A 212 6.76 10.97 -13.75
C GLY A 212 5.70 9.88 -13.56
N PHE A 213 6.08 8.67 -13.10
CA PHE A 213 5.14 7.59 -12.76
C PHE A 213 5.19 7.28 -11.25
N ILE A 214 4.03 7.01 -10.64
CA ILE A 214 3.95 6.65 -9.21
C ILE A 214 4.16 5.14 -9.03
N PHE A 215 5.09 4.78 -8.15
CA PHE A 215 5.26 3.42 -7.67
C PHE A 215 4.25 3.13 -6.55
N CYS A 216 3.02 2.78 -6.92
CA CYS A 216 1.99 2.47 -5.93
C CYS A 216 2.25 1.06 -5.36
N TYR A 217 2.97 0.95 -4.25
CA TYR A 217 2.97 -0.27 -3.47
C TYR A 217 1.59 -0.38 -2.80
N GLN A 218 0.78 -1.36 -3.24
CA GLN A 218 -0.55 -1.65 -2.67
C GLN A 218 -1.61 -0.54 -2.82
N SER A 219 -1.86 -0.04 -4.04
CA SER A 219 -3.02 0.82 -4.30
C SER A 219 -4.33 0.02 -4.31
N PHE A 220 -4.88 -0.31 -3.13
CA PHE A 220 -6.26 -0.78 -3.00
C PHE A 220 -7.14 0.34 -2.44
N GLY A 221 -8.39 0.42 -2.90
CA GLY A 221 -9.36 1.33 -2.32
C GLY A 221 -9.79 0.84 -0.94
N ASP A 222 -9.62 1.66 0.10
CA ASP A 222 -10.12 1.39 1.45
C ASP A 222 -11.35 2.27 1.79
N PRO A 223 -12.24 1.81 2.69
CA PRO A 223 -13.48 2.54 2.98
C PRO A 223 -13.29 3.96 3.51
N LEU A 224 -12.26 4.19 4.33
CA LEU A 224 -12.00 5.47 4.98
C LEU A 224 -11.54 6.49 3.95
N SER A 225 -10.49 6.16 3.19
CA SER A 225 -9.96 7.03 2.15
C SER A 225 -11.00 7.31 1.07
N THR A 226 -11.83 6.31 0.71
CA THR A 226 -12.92 6.51 -0.26
C THR A 226 -13.91 7.56 0.23
N TYR A 227 -14.37 7.45 1.48
CA TYR A 227 -15.28 8.47 2.05
C TYR A 227 -14.62 9.85 2.09
N MET A 228 -13.37 9.94 2.54
CA MET A 228 -12.63 11.20 2.60
C MET A 228 -12.47 11.85 1.24
N ALA A 229 -12.15 11.06 0.21
CA ALA A 229 -12.01 11.54 -1.16
C ALA A 229 -13.34 12.06 -1.70
N VAL A 230 -14.43 11.30 -1.51
CA VAL A 230 -15.77 11.73 -1.93
C VAL A 230 -16.18 13.02 -1.24
N HIS A 231 -16.07 13.08 0.09
CA HIS A 231 -16.46 14.24 0.87
C HIS A 231 -15.64 15.48 0.49
N THR A 232 -14.31 15.34 0.42
CA THR A 232 -13.39 16.43 0.05
C THR A 232 -13.63 16.91 -1.38
N SER A 233 -13.80 15.99 -2.34
CA SER A 233 -14.10 16.35 -3.72
C SER A 233 -15.42 17.10 -3.84
N LYS A 234 -16.49 16.67 -3.16
CA LYS A 234 -17.76 17.41 -3.17
C LYS A 234 -17.61 18.81 -2.59
N LEU A 235 -16.90 18.94 -1.46
CA LEU A 235 -16.69 20.23 -0.81
C LEU A 235 -15.88 21.21 -1.69
N LEU A 236 -14.90 20.69 -2.42
CA LEU A 236 -14.03 21.49 -3.31
C LEU A 236 -14.57 21.63 -4.74
N GLY A 237 -15.71 21.03 -5.08
CA GLY A 237 -16.28 21.05 -6.43
C GLY A 237 -15.52 20.19 -7.46
N GLY A 238 -14.82 19.14 -7.00
CA GLY A 238 -14.13 18.17 -7.83
C GLY A 238 -15.08 17.12 -8.45
N GLU A 239 -14.64 16.50 -9.54
CA GLU A 239 -15.39 15.45 -10.23
C GLU A 239 -15.36 14.11 -9.47
N ILE A 240 -16.47 13.38 -9.51
CA ILE A 240 -16.63 12.09 -8.85
C ILE A 240 -17.23 11.09 -9.83
N ASN A 241 -16.58 9.93 -9.98
CA ASN A 241 -17.11 8.83 -10.77
C ASN A 241 -17.99 7.92 -9.90
N GLU A 242 -19.27 8.30 -9.77
CA GLU A 242 -20.25 7.58 -8.93
C GLU A 242 -20.40 6.11 -9.32
N THR A 243 -20.34 5.77 -10.61
CA THR A 243 -20.48 4.38 -11.07
C THR A 243 -19.33 3.51 -10.58
N LYS A 244 -18.07 3.98 -10.71
CA LYS A 244 -16.91 3.24 -10.20
C LYS A 244 -16.97 3.07 -8.69
N ILE A 245 -17.37 4.13 -7.97
CA ILE A 245 -17.47 4.09 -6.50
C ILE A 245 -18.60 3.15 -6.08
N LYS A 246 -19.76 3.15 -6.73
CA LYS A 246 -20.84 2.20 -6.44
C LYS A 246 -20.39 0.74 -6.56
N ASN A 247 -19.63 0.42 -7.62
CA ASN A 247 -19.07 -0.93 -7.83
C ASN A 247 -17.99 -1.31 -6.81
N TYR A 248 -17.28 -0.32 -6.27
CA TYR A 248 -16.38 -0.54 -5.14
C TYR A 248 -17.17 -0.81 -3.86
N LEU A 249 -18.14 0.05 -3.53
CA LEU A 249 -18.91 -0.02 -2.30
C LEU A 249 -19.67 -1.35 -2.17
N SER A 250 -20.24 -1.87 -3.26
CA SER A 250 -20.95 -3.17 -3.24
C SER A 250 -20.07 -4.34 -2.79
N ARG A 251 -18.75 -4.25 -3.01
CA ARG A 251 -17.77 -5.25 -2.54
C ARG A 251 -17.25 -4.89 -1.15
N ALA A 252 -16.97 -3.60 -0.92
CA ALA A 252 -16.41 -3.08 0.32
C ALA A 252 -17.33 -3.31 1.53
N VAL A 253 -18.65 -3.43 1.34
CA VAL A 253 -19.59 -3.83 2.40
C VAL A 253 -19.18 -5.15 3.04
N TYR A 254 -18.83 -6.15 2.23
CA TYR A 254 -18.52 -7.51 2.68
C TYR A 254 -17.03 -7.70 2.97
N TYR A 255 -16.17 -7.00 2.25
CA TYR A 255 -14.72 -7.15 2.32
C TYR A 255 -14.02 -5.81 2.51
N ARG A 256 -13.73 -5.51 3.78
CA ARG A 256 -13.29 -4.19 4.27
C ARG A 256 -11.76 -4.09 4.37
N LYS A 257 -10.99 -4.70 3.46
CA LYS A 257 -9.52 -4.64 3.54
C LYS A 257 -9.01 -3.19 3.52
N PRO A 258 -7.93 -2.89 4.27
CA PRO A 258 -7.06 -3.80 5.01
C PRO A 258 -7.56 -4.11 6.43
N TYR A 259 -8.75 -3.61 6.78
CA TYR A 259 -9.32 -3.72 8.12
C TYR A 259 -9.93 -5.09 8.40
N SER A 260 -9.99 -5.43 9.68
CA SER A 260 -10.74 -6.59 10.15
C SER A 260 -12.24 -6.38 9.96
N THR A 261 -12.98 -7.48 9.79
CA THR A 261 -14.44 -7.45 9.81
C THR A 261 -15.00 -7.01 11.16
N ASP A 262 -14.23 -7.10 12.23
CA ASP A 262 -14.65 -6.70 13.59
C ASP A 262 -14.40 -5.22 13.89
N GLU A 263 -13.85 -4.47 12.95
CA GLU A 263 -13.74 -3.01 13.03
C GLU A 263 -15.02 -2.36 12.47
N PRO A 264 -15.78 -1.58 13.27
CA PRO A 264 -17.03 -0.99 12.83
C PRO A 264 -16.82 0.27 11.97
N ALA A 265 -15.70 0.97 12.15
CA ALA A 265 -15.44 2.23 11.45
C ALA A 265 -15.42 2.06 9.92
N PRO A 266 -14.74 1.08 9.32
CA PRO A 266 -14.79 0.85 7.88
C PRO A 266 -16.21 0.62 7.34
N LEU A 267 -17.04 -0.16 8.02
CA LEU A 267 -18.44 -0.38 7.61
C LEU A 267 -19.26 0.93 7.66
N TYR A 268 -19.03 1.74 8.69
CA TYR A 268 -19.65 3.05 8.80
C TYR A 268 -19.23 3.99 7.66
N PHE A 269 -17.96 3.99 7.25
CA PHE A 269 -17.49 4.79 6.13
C PHE A 269 -18.02 4.32 4.76
N VAL A 270 -18.21 3.01 4.58
CA VAL A 270 -18.94 2.49 3.40
C VAL A 270 -20.36 3.06 3.37
N TYR A 271 -21.09 2.99 4.49
CA TYR A 271 -22.45 3.55 4.60
C TYR A 271 -22.47 5.06 4.34
N LEU A 272 -21.55 5.81 4.96
CA LEU A 272 -21.44 7.25 4.77
C LEU A 272 -21.15 7.61 3.31
N THR A 273 -20.35 6.82 2.60
CA THR A 273 -20.06 7.09 1.18
C THR A 273 -21.32 6.93 0.32
N TYR A 274 -22.15 5.91 0.57
CA TYR A 274 -23.45 5.79 -0.10
C TYR A 274 -24.32 7.04 0.15
N LYS A 275 -24.43 7.45 1.42
CA LYS A 275 -25.23 8.62 1.84
C LYS A 275 -24.71 9.91 1.23
N GLU A 276 -23.40 10.12 1.24
CA GLU A 276 -22.72 11.31 0.71
C GLU A 276 -22.94 11.42 -0.81
N LEU A 277 -22.96 10.30 -1.54
CA LEU A 277 -23.25 10.29 -2.99
C LEU A 277 -24.75 10.31 -3.32
N GLY A 278 -25.64 10.19 -2.34
CA GLY A 278 -27.08 10.05 -2.60
C GLY A 278 -27.45 8.77 -3.36
N ILE A 279 -26.60 7.73 -3.29
CA ILE A 279 -26.84 6.45 -3.97
C ILE A 279 -27.76 5.60 -3.09
N THR A 280 -28.88 5.14 -3.67
CA THR A 280 -29.76 4.18 -3.00
C THR A 280 -29.02 2.87 -2.72
N ILE A 281 -29.07 2.44 -1.46
CA ILE A 281 -28.52 1.16 -1.02
C ILE A 281 -29.54 0.07 -1.32
N ASP A 282 -29.11 -0.99 -2.03
CA ASP A 282 -29.97 -2.14 -2.31
C ASP A 282 -30.42 -2.83 -1.03
N GLU A 283 -31.64 -3.38 -1.01
CA GLU A 283 -32.25 -3.94 0.21
C GLU A 283 -31.41 -5.05 0.86
N GLU A 284 -30.81 -5.91 0.04
CA GLU A 284 -29.90 -6.97 0.50
C GLU A 284 -28.67 -6.39 1.22
N ILE A 285 -28.04 -5.38 0.62
CA ILE A 285 -26.87 -4.70 1.19
C ILE A 285 -27.25 -3.97 2.47
N TYR A 286 -28.38 -3.27 2.48
CA TYR A 286 -28.87 -2.58 3.67
C TYR A 286 -29.12 -3.54 4.83
N ASN A 287 -29.79 -4.67 4.55
CA ASN A 287 -30.04 -5.72 5.54
C ASN A 287 -28.73 -6.34 6.07
N TYR A 288 -27.73 -6.53 5.20
CA TYR A 288 -26.41 -6.97 5.63
C TYR A 288 -25.76 -5.95 6.58
N ILE A 289 -25.68 -4.67 6.20
CA ILE A 289 -25.11 -3.61 7.05
C ILE A 289 -25.80 -3.58 8.41
N ARG A 290 -27.14 -3.66 8.42
CA ARG A 290 -27.94 -3.68 9.65
C ARG A 290 -27.61 -4.88 10.53
N ASN A 291 -27.58 -6.08 9.98
CA ASN A 291 -27.29 -7.30 10.74
C ASN A 291 -25.85 -7.32 11.26
N GLU A 292 -24.90 -6.88 10.45
CA GLU A 292 -23.49 -6.77 10.83
C GLU A 292 -23.29 -5.72 11.94
N THR A 293 -24.03 -4.61 11.89
CA THR A 293 -24.05 -3.60 12.96
C THR A 293 -24.56 -4.19 14.27
N ALA A 294 -25.61 -5.01 14.23
CA ALA A 294 -26.11 -5.71 15.43
C ALA A 294 -25.10 -6.72 15.98
N ARG A 295 -24.40 -7.46 15.10
CA ARG A 295 -23.31 -8.37 15.48
C ARG A 295 -22.17 -7.60 16.17
N LEU A 296 -21.75 -6.47 15.59
CA LEU A 296 -20.68 -5.62 16.14
C LEU A 296 -21.06 -5.03 17.49
N PHE A 297 -22.31 -4.60 17.70
CA PHE A 297 -22.77 -4.19 19.03
C PHE A 297 -22.63 -5.31 20.07
N ASN A 298 -23.06 -6.54 19.75
CA ASN A 298 -22.93 -7.67 20.67
C ASN A 298 -21.45 -7.94 21.02
N LEU A 299 -20.56 -7.91 20.02
CA LEU A 299 -19.12 -8.07 20.21
C LEU A 299 -18.56 -6.97 21.12
N TYR A 300 -18.82 -5.71 20.79
CA TYR A 300 -18.29 -4.56 21.53
C TYR A 300 -18.81 -4.50 22.97
N LEU A 301 -20.10 -4.76 23.18
CA LEU A 301 -20.71 -4.82 24.51
C LEU A 301 -20.10 -5.92 25.38
N THR A 302 -19.68 -7.03 24.79
CA THR A 302 -19.09 -8.16 25.50
C THR A 302 -17.61 -7.96 25.78
N GLU A 303 -16.85 -7.42 24.83
CA GLU A 303 -15.38 -7.49 24.86
C GLU A 303 -14.69 -6.12 24.99
N LYS A 304 -15.37 -5.02 24.72
CA LYS A 304 -14.75 -3.69 24.51
C LYS A 304 -15.28 -2.59 25.42
N THR A 305 -15.97 -2.93 26.51
CA THR A 305 -16.60 -1.94 27.41
C THR A 305 -15.67 -1.39 28.51
N ASP A 306 -14.62 -2.12 28.90
CA ASP A 306 -13.76 -1.71 30.02
C ASP A 306 -12.95 -0.44 29.73
N ASN A 307 -12.45 -0.26 28.51
CA ASN A 307 -11.69 0.91 28.08
C ASN A 307 -12.43 1.67 26.95
N ILE A 308 -13.74 1.84 27.11
CA ILE A 308 -14.64 2.41 26.09
C ILE A 308 -14.17 3.75 25.51
N VAL A 309 -13.58 4.63 26.33
CA VAL A 309 -13.09 5.96 25.88
C VAL A 309 -11.76 5.89 25.12
N GLU A 310 -11.08 4.73 25.12
CA GLU A 310 -9.81 4.53 24.42
C GLU A 310 -10.02 4.05 22.99
N ASP A 311 -11.22 3.53 22.67
CA ASP A 311 -11.60 3.01 21.37
C ASP A 311 -12.64 3.92 20.69
N GLY A 312 -12.16 4.80 19.81
CA GLY A 312 -13.01 5.70 19.02
C GLY A 312 -13.99 4.98 18.08
N SER A 313 -13.81 3.68 17.85
CA SER A 313 -14.69 2.87 16.98
C SER A 313 -16.11 2.75 17.52
N TRP A 314 -16.30 2.90 18.83
CA TRP A 314 -17.63 3.00 19.45
C TRP A 314 -18.45 4.15 18.88
N ILE A 315 -17.84 5.28 18.54
CA ILE A 315 -18.53 6.44 17.96
C ILE A 315 -19.12 6.06 16.60
N SER A 316 -18.33 5.44 15.74
CA SER A 316 -18.77 4.98 14.41
C SER A 316 -19.87 3.93 14.52
N LEU A 317 -19.74 2.99 15.46
CA LEU A 317 -20.72 1.93 15.68
C LEU A 317 -22.08 2.48 16.14
N ILE A 318 -22.09 3.40 17.12
CA ILE A 318 -23.32 4.02 17.62
C ILE A 318 -23.99 4.85 16.51
N LYS A 319 -23.21 5.63 15.76
CA LYS A 319 -23.73 6.42 14.62
C LYS A 319 -24.32 5.53 13.54
N LEU A 320 -23.60 4.49 13.12
CA LEU A 320 -24.12 3.53 12.14
C LEU A 320 -25.41 2.89 12.63
N GLY A 321 -25.44 2.44 13.89
CA GLY A 321 -26.62 1.87 14.54
C GLY A 321 -27.86 2.77 14.44
N LYS A 322 -27.73 4.06 14.75
CA LYS A 322 -28.82 5.03 14.60
C LYS A 322 -29.31 5.12 13.15
N GLU A 323 -28.39 5.18 12.20
CA GLU A 323 -28.69 5.33 10.77
C GLU A 323 -29.38 4.10 10.17
N VAL A 324 -29.09 2.89 10.67
CA VAL A 324 -29.67 1.63 10.17
C VAL A 324 -30.76 1.03 11.08
N GLY A 325 -31.19 1.77 12.10
CA GLY A 325 -32.26 1.37 13.01
C GLY A 325 -31.89 0.23 13.98
N VAL A 326 -30.60 0.08 14.31
CA VAL A 326 -30.10 -0.80 15.37
C VAL A 326 -29.71 0.07 16.55
N VAL A 327 -30.69 0.32 17.42
CA VAL A 327 -30.52 1.21 18.58
C VAL A 327 -30.33 0.43 19.86
N LEU A 328 -29.45 0.92 20.73
CA LEU A 328 -29.28 0.41 22.08
C LEU A 328 -30.51 0.73 22.92
N ASP A 329 -30.95 -0.23 23.74
CA ASP A 329 -32.01 0.00 24.73
C ASP A 329 -31.52 0.96 25.84
N ASP A 330 -32.47 1.55 26.57
CA ASP A 330 -32.17 2.59 27.57
C ASP A 330 -31.33 2.07 28.75
N LYS A 331 -31.48 0.79 29.11
CA LYS A 331 -30.68 0.17 30.18
C LYS A 331 -29.23 0.03 29.72
N THR A 332 -29.00 -0.42 28.50
CA THR A 332 -27.67 -0.54 27.91
C THR A 332 -27.02 0.83 27.71
N LYS A 333 -27.76 1.83 27.20
CA LYS A 333 -27.27 3.22 27.12
C LYS A 333 -26.84 3.76 28.47
N LYS A 334 -27.69 3.62 29.50
CA LYS A 334 -27.38 4.06 30.86
C LYS A 334 -26.11 3.39 31.39
N TYR A 335 -25.96 2.08 31.20
CA TYR A 335 -24.75 1.36 31.57
C TYR A 335 -23.49 1.92 30.91
N LEU A 336 -23.53 2.20 29.61
CA LEU A 336 -22.38 2.77 28.89
C LEU A 336 -22.08 4.20 29.34
N ILE A 337 -23.10 5.03 29.57
CA ILE A 337 -22.95 6.39 30.12
C ILE A 337 -22.26 6.33 31.48
N ASP A 338 -22.75 5.50 32.41
CA ASP A 338 -22.19 5.34 33.74
C ASP A 338 -20.73 4.84 33.67
N LYS A 339 -20.43 3.92 32.73
CA LYS A 339 -19.08 3.45 32.46
C LYS A 339 -18.15 4.55 31.95
N ILE A 340 -18.56 5.34 30.97
CA ILE A 340 -17.77 6.47 30.46
C ILE A 340 -17.49 7.48 31.59
N LEU A 341 -18.53 7.89 32.33
CA LEU A 341 -18.40 8.84 33.43
C LEU A 341 -17.50 8.34 34.56
N SER A 342 -17.48 7.03 34.83
CA SER A 342 -16.59 6.43 35.82
C SER A 342 -15.09 6.52 35.46
N GLN A 343 -14.76 6.84 34.20
CA GLN A 343 -13.38 6.99 33.72
C GLN A 343 -12.89 8.44 33.75
N ARG A 344 -13.67 9.37 34.31
CA ARG A 344 -13.26 10.77 34.48
C ARG A 344 -12.27 10.91 35.63
N ASN A 345 -11.19 11.65 35.38
CA ASN A 345 -10.15 12.00 36.33
C ASN A 345 -10.46 13.32 37.07
N SER A 346 -9.73 13.60 38.16
CA SER A 346 -9.95 14.78 39.01
C SER A 346 -9.67 16.12 38.31
N ASP A 347 -8.88 16.08 37.24
CA ASP A 347 -8.49 17.19 36.37
C ASP A 347 -9.44 17.40 35.17
N GLY A 348 -10.53 16.64 35.08
CA GLY A 348 -11.53 16.73 34.01
C GLY A 348 -11.22 15.88 32.77
N ALA A 349 -10.03 15.29 32.65
CA ALA A 349 -9.75 14.39 31.53
C ALA A 349 -10.34 12.98 31.74
N PHE A 350 -10.32 12.15 30.70
CA PHE A 350 -10.83 10.77 30.74
C PHE A 350 -9.77 9.72 30.40
N GLY A 351 -10.00 8.49 30.89
CA GLY A 351 -9.27 7.28 30.50
C GLY A 351 -7.92 7.11 31.18
N ARG A 352 -7.19 6.05 30.82
CA ARG A 352 -5.88 5.71 31.38
C ARG A 352 -4.76 6.15 30.45
N HIS A 353 -4.20 7.32 30.71
CA HIS A 353 -3.25 7.96 29.79
C HIS A 353 -1.78 7.95 30.26
N SER A 354 -1.46 7.44 31.46
CA SER A 354 -0.09 7.40 32.03
C SER A 354 0.71 8.70 31.86
N GLY A 355 0.05 9.87 31.94
CA GLY A 355 0.66 11.19 31.73
C GLY A 355 0.87 11.60 30.26
N ASN A 356 0.60 10.75 29.27
CA ASN A 356 0.70 11.09 27.86
C ASN A 356 -0.40 12.07 27.44
N MET A 357 -0.01 13.29 27.04
CA MET A 357 -0.94 14.37 26.72
C MET A 357 -1.80 14.08 25.48
N TYR A 358 -1.23 13.47 24.45
CA TYR A 358 -1.95 13.08 23.23
C TYR A 358 -3.09 12.11 23.55
N LYS A 359 -2.80 11.02 24.28
CA LYS A 359 -3.82 10.07 24.72
C LYS A 359 -4.89 10.75 25.59
N LYS A 360 -4.47 11.61 26.51
CA LYS A 360 -5.36 12.35 27.41
C LYS A 360 -6.36 13.23 26.63
N LEU A 361 -5.90 13.93 25.60
CA LEU A 361 -6.76 14.77 24.74
C LEU A 361 -7.73 13.93 23.91
N LEU A 362 -7.26 12.83 23.31
CA LEU A 362 -8.10 11.94 22.51
C LEU A 362 -9.18 11.25 23.35
N TYR A 363 -8.80 10.64 24.47
CA TYR A 363 -9.75 9.92 25.32
C TYR A 363 -10.81 10.84 25.92
N THR A 364 -10.40 12.05 26.31
CA THR A 364 -11.33 13.09 26.76
C THR A 364 -12.29 13.49 25.64
N SER A 365 -11.78 13.69 24.42
CA SER A 365 -12.62 14.03 23.27
C SER A 365 -13.60 12.91 22.93
N TYR A 366 -13.15 11.65 22.94
CA TYR A 366 -13.99 10.49 22.70
C TYR A 366 -15.06 10.32 23.76
N ALA A 367 -14.74 10.52 25.04
CA ALA A 367 -15.72 10.47 26.11
C ALA A 367 -16.87 11.47 25.88
N VAL A 368 -16.55 12.73 25.58
CA VAL A 368 -17.54 13.77 25.29
C VAL A 368 -18.41 13.38 24.08
N LEU A 369 -17.77 12.96 22.99
CA LEU A 369 -18.49 12.57 21.77
C LEU A 369 -19.38 11.34 21.99
N LEU A 370 -18.90 10.33 22.72
CA LEU A 370 -19.68 9.13 23.02
C LEU A 370 -20.89 9.44 23.90
N LEU A 371 -20.73 10.31 24.90
CA LEU A 371 -21.85 10.74 25.75
C LEU A 371 -22.94 11.41 24.91
N GLU A 372 -22.57 12.33 24.02
CA GLU A 372 -23.52 12.95 23.09
C GLU A 372 -24.17 11.91 22.16
N GLU A 373 -23.39 10.99 21.60
CA GLU A 373 -23.95 9.94 20.76
C GLU A 373 -24.90 9.00 21.52
N LEU A 374 -24.73 8.85 22.84
CA LEU A 374 -25.66 8.10 23.69
C LEU A 374 -26.88 8.95 24.15
N GLY A 375 -26.95 10.22 23.75
CA GLY A 375 -28.02 11.15 24.11
C GLY A 375 -27.84 11.81 25.48
N TYR A 376 -26.63 11.79 26.03
CA TYR A 376 -26.28 12.45 27.28
C TYR A 376 -25.58 13.78 27.01
N LYS A 377 -26.28 14.89 27.28
CA LYS A 377 -25.73 16.24 27.15
C LYS A 377 -24.67 16.51 28.22
N TYR A 378 -23.43 16.17 27.93
CA TYR A 378 -22.30 16.35 28.84
C TYR A 378 -21.81 17.79 28.84
N HIS A 379 -21.73 18.40 30.02
CA HIS A 379 -21.13 19.72 30.21
C HIS A 379 -20.46 19.79 31.58
N ASP A 380 -19.14 19.90 31.61
CA ASP A 380 -18.34 19.94 32.84
C ASP A 380 -17.22 20.99 32.71
N ASP A 381 -17.21 21.95 33.64
CA ASP A 381 -16.32 23.10 33.56
C ASP A 381 -14.83 22.71 33.60
N LYS A 382 -14.47 21.65 34.34
CA LYS A 382 -13.07 21.19 34.39
C LYS A 382 -12.65 20.53 33.09
N THR A 383 -13.51 19.74 32.47
CA THR A 383 -13.24 19.15 31.15
C THR A 383 -13.08 20.24 30.10
N ILE A 384 -13.96 21.25 30.11
CA ILE A 384 -13.88 22.41 29.23
C ILE A 384 -12.57 23.19 29.47
N GLU A 385 -12.27 23.52 30.73
CA GLU A 385 -11.05 24.23 31.10
C GLU A 385 -9.80 23.45 30.68
N PHE A 386 -9.78 22.13 30.90
CA PHE A 386 -8.69 21.26 30.45
C PHE A 386 -8.49 21.35 28.94
N LEU A 387 -9.55 21.16 28.14
CA LEU A 387 -9.45 21.23 26.68
C LEU A 387 -9.02 22.63 26.22
N LEU A 388 -9.62 23.69 26.72
CA LEU A 388 -9.29 25.07 26.32
C LEU A 388 -7.86 25.48 26.69
N ASN A 389 -7.39 25.11 27.88
CA ASN A 389 -6.03 25.45 28.33
C ASN A 389 -4.95 24.55 27.72
N SER A 390 -5.34 23.47 27.04
CA SER A 390 -4.42 22.60 26.30
C SER A 390 -4.13 23.07 24.87
N GLN A 391 -4.76 24.16 24.43
CA GLN A 391 -4.49 24.72 23.12
C GLN A 391 -3.08 25.35 23.11
N ILE A 392 -2.25 24.96 22.15
CA ILE A 392 -0.88 25.43 21.99
C ILE A 392 -0.60 25.75 20.52
N ASN A 393 -0.01 26.92 20.25
CA ASN A 393 0.26 27.43 18.90
C ASN A 393 -0.95 27.38 17.95
N GLY A 394 -2.17 27.49 18.49
CA GLY A 394 -3.42 27.42 17.74
C GLY A 394 -4.02 26.02 17.59
N GLY A 395 -3.24 24.95 17.77
CA GLY A 395 -3.71 23.56 17.71
C GLY A 395 -3.72 22.85 19.07
N TRP A 396 -3.88 21.53 19.05
CA TRP A 396 -3.80 20.65 20.23
C TRP A 396 -2.80 19.51 20.03
N GLY A 397 -2.27 18.98 21.14
CA GLY A 397 -1.24 17.95 21.12
C GLY A 397 0.16 18.53 20.93
N ALA A 398 1.01 17.86 20.17
CA ALA A 398 2.09 18.52 19.45
C ALA A 398 1.44 19.01 18.15
N PRO A 399 1.03 20.30 18.05
CA PRO A 399 -0.04 20.78 17.19
C PRO A 399 -0.21 19.99 15.89
N ASP A 400 -1.26 19.17 15.86
CA ASP A 400 -1.54 18.25 14.77
C ASP A 400 -3.01 18.29 14.34
N LEU A 401 -3.29 17.96 13.08
CA LEU A 401 -4.63 18.04 12.53
C LEU A 401 -5.62 17.07 13.19
N TYR A 402 -5.18 15.88 13.59
CA TYR A 402 -6.07 14.85 14.12
C TYR A 402 -6.56 15.20 15.53
N THR A 403 -5.63 15.46 16.45
CA THR A 403 -5.93 15.86 17.82
C THR A 403 -6.74 17.15 17.83
N THR A 404 -6.34 18.13 17.01
CA THR A 404 -7.08 19.40 16.85
C THR A 404 -8.51 19.15 16.40
N TYR A 405 -8.73 18.29 15.39
CA TYR A 405 -10.06 17.93 14.93
C TYR A 405 -10.92 17.29 16.04
N GLN A 406 -10.38 16.32 16.78
CA GLN A 406 -11.15 15.67 17.85
C GLN A 406 -11.53 16.63 18.98
N VAL A 407 -10.60 17.49 19.40
CA VAL A 407 -10.86 18.46 20.47
C VAL A 407 -11.91 19.48 20.04
N ILE A 408 -11.82 20.00 18.80
CA ILE A 408 -12.82 20.96 18.30
C ILE A 408 -14.20 20.32 18.22
N ARG A 409 -14.30 19.06 17.79
CA ARG A 409 -15.58 18.33 17.81
C ARG A 409 -16.15 18.22 19.22
N ALA A 410 -15.32 17.89 20.21
CA ALA A 410 -15.75 17.77 21.60
C ALA A 410 -16.20 19.13 22.17
N LEU A 411 -15.44 20.20 21.94
CA LEU A 411 -15.81 21.57 22.34
C LEU A 411 -17.13 21.98 21.69
N ARG A 412 -17.33 21.68 20.40
CA ARG A 412 -18.56 22.02 19.68
C ARG A 412 -19.78 21.30 20.23
N VAL A 413 -19.65 20.02 20.57
CA VAL A 413 -20.72 19.24 21.23
C VAL A 413 -21.08 19.82 22.60
N MET A 414 -20.11 20.37 23.32
CA MET A 414 -20.35 21.08 24.59
C MET A 414 -20.77 22.55 24.38
N GLU A 415 -21.01 22.97 23.14
CA GLU A 415 -21.39 24.34 22.78
C GLU A 415 -20.35 25.41 23.18
N VAL A 416 -19.06 25.05 23.20
CA VAL A 416 -17.93 25.92 23.56
C VAL A 416 -17.06 26.21 22.34
N CYS A 417 -16.58 27.45 22.22
CA CYS A 417 -15.61 27.86 21.20
C CYS A 417 -14.16 27.67 21.66
N PRO A 418 -13.20 27.40 20.73
CA PRO A 418 -11.78 27.49 21.01
C PRO A 418 -11.36 28.80 21.67
N LYS A 419 -10.33 28.74 22.52
CA LYS A 419 -9.80 29.92 23.23
C LYS A 419 -9.11 30.90 22.27
N ASP A 420 -8.38 30.37 21.30
CA ASP A 420 -7.62 31.14 20.30
C ASP A 420 -7.97 30.68 18.88
N VAL A 421 -9.09 31.20 18.35
CA VAL A 421 -9.56 30.89 16.98
C VAL A 421 -8.61 31.45 15.93
N ASP A 422 -8.08 32.66 16.13
CA ASP A 422 -7.13 33.28 15.20
C ASP A 422 -5.82 32.48 15.13
N GLY A 423 -5.32 32.00 16.27
CA GLY A 423 -4.18 31.10 16.35
C GLY A 423 -4.43 29.79 15.60
N LEU A 424 -5.63 29.21 15.74
CA LEU A 424 -6.04 28.01 15.01
C LEU A 424 -6.05 28.22 13.49
N LEU A 425 -6.61 29.34 13.01
CA LEU A 425 -6.57 29.67 11.59
C LEU A 425 -5.13 29.88 11.08
N LYS A 426 -4.27 30.49 11.89
CA LYS A 426 -2.84 30.61 11.58
C LYS A 426 -2.16 29.24 11.54
N PHE A 427 -2.50 28.32 12.45
CA PHE A 427 -1.99 26.95 12.45
C PHE A 427 -2.37 26.22 11.14
N LEU A 428 -3.65 26.23 10.77
CA LEU A 428 -4.12 25.62 9.52
C LEU A 428 -3.40 26.19 8.30
N LYS A 429 -3.14 27.51 8.29
CA LYS A 429 -2.37 28.15 7.23
C LYS A 429 -0.89 27.73 7.21
N ARG A 430 -0.27 27.48 8.37
CA ARG A 430 1.13 27.02 8.46
C ARG A 430 1.29 25.58 7.97
N VAL A 431 0.29 24.74 8.21
CA VAL A 431 0.31 23.34 7.72
C VAL A 431 -0.24 23.20 6.30
N GLN A 432 -0.70 24.28 5.66
CA GLN A 432 -1.14 24.24 4.27
C GLN A 432 0.06 24.18 3.33
N TYR A 433 0.09 23.18 2.46
CA TYR A 433 1.19 22.99 1.50
C TYR A 433 1.06 23.95 0.30
N PRO A 434 2.16 24.49 -0.28
CA PRO A 434 2.10 25.52 -1.32
C PRO A 434 1.33 25.14 -2.59
N TYR A 435 1.26 23.85 -2.91
CA TYR A 435 0.52 23.34 -4.07
C TYR A 435 -0.93 22.94 -3.72
N GLY A 436 -1.42 23.33 -2.55
CA GLY A 436 -2.71 22.90 -1.99
C GLY A 436 -2.56 21.71 -1.05
N GLY A 437 -3.67 21.24 -0.49
CA GLY A 437 -3.66 20.21 0.55
C GLY A 437 -3.04 20.69 1.87
N PHE A 438 -2.96 19.78 2.84
CA PHE A 438 -2.46 20.08 4.18
C PHE A 438 -1.49 18.99 4.66
N ASN A 439 -0.53 19.38 5.49
CA ASN A 439 0.38 18.51 6.21
C ASN A 439 -0.19 18.22 7.61
N PHE A 440 0.24 17.12 8.20
CA PHE A 440 -0.29 16.69 9.49
C PHE A 440 0.23 17.57 10.64
N TYR A 441 1.50 17.98 10.53
CA TYR A 441 2.22 18.86 11.46
C TYR A 441 2.83 20.06 10.71
N GLU A 442 3.31 21.05 11.48
CA GLU A 442 4.18 22.10 10.96
C GLU A 442 5.55 21.55 10.54
N GLU A 443 6.24 22.25 9.63
CA GLU A 443 7.65 22.00 9.24
C GLU A 443 7.95 20.62 8.64
N GLN A 444 6.95 19.95 8.06
CA GLN A 444 7.20 18.75 7.26
C GLN A 444 7.65 19.14 5.84
N GLU A 445 8.93 19.53 5.70
CA GLU A 445 9.52 20.01 4.43
C GLU A 445 9.46 18.97 3.30
N ASP A 446 9.52 17.68 3.64
CA ASP A 446 9.46 16.55 2.70
C ASP A 446 8.07 15.90 2.59
N ALA A 447 7.05 16.40 3.31
CA ALA A 447 5.70 15.86 3.22
C ALA A 447 4.89 16.59 2.13
N HIS A 448 4.29 15.80 1.25
CA HIS A 448 3.31 16.28 0.30
C HIS A 448 1.92 16.10 0.91
N GLY A 449 1.18 17.20 1.04
CA GLY A 449 -0.11 17.20 1.74
C GLY A 449 -1.05 16.08 1.27
N GLY A 450 -1.48 15.23 2.20
CA GLY A 450 -2.24 14.02 1.91
C GLY A 450 -3.75 14.22 1.95
N LEU A 451 -4.48 13.22 1.46
CA LEU A 451 -5.94 13.20 1.49
C LEU A 451 -6.47 13.28 2.93
N TYR A 452 -5.85 12.55 3.86
CA TYR A 452 -6.30 12.46 5.25
C TYR A 452 -6.20 13.80 5.96
N GLU A 453 -5.04 14.45 5.83
CA GLU A 453 -4.73 15.77 6.38
C GLU A 453 -5.66 16.82 5.78
N THR A 454 -5.83 16.81 4.45
CA THR A 454 -6.71 17.74 3.76
C THR A 454 -8.15 17.59 4.24
N TYR A 455 -8.63 16.35 4.35
CA TYR A 455 -9.93 16.06 4.93
C TYR A 455 -10.05 16.64 6.35
N LEU A 456 -9.10 16.35 7.25
CA LEU A 456 -9.15 16.85 8.64
C LEU A 456 -9.16 18.38 8.71
N ALA A 457 -8.31 19.06 7.94
CA ALA A 457 -8.24 20.52 7.91
C ALA A 457 -9.56 21.13 7.43
N LEU A 458 -10.16 20.59 6.38
CA LEU A 458 -11.46 21.05 5.88
C LEU A 458 -12.57 20.80 6.90
N ARG A 459 -12.57 19.64 7.57
CA ARG A 459 -13.54 19.34 8.64
C ARG A 459 -13.40 20.29 9.82
N ILE A 460 -12.18 20.70 10.17
CA ILE A 460 -11.96 21.74 11.18
C ILE A 460 -12.57 23.06 10.73
N LEU A 461 -12.33 23.48 9.48
CA LEU A 461 -12.88 24.73 8.93
C LEU A 461 -14.41 24.74 8.88
N GLU A 462 -15.05 23.62 8.53
CA GLU A 462 -16.52 23.47 8.57
C GLU A 462 -17.08 23.65 9.99
N LEU A 463 -16.41 23.07 10.99
CA LEU A 463 -16.80 23.19 12.40
C LEU A 463 -16.66 24.62 12.91
N LEU A 464 -15.70 25.40 12.40
CA LEU A 464 -15.54 26.82 12.72
C LEU A 464 -16.54 27.71 11.99
N SER A 465 -16.86 27.40 10.74
CA SER A 465 -17.76 28.22 9.90
C SER A 465 -19.24 28.09 10.29
N SER A 466 -19.58 27.00 11.00
CA SER A 466 -20.95 26.74 11.48
C SER A 466 -21.26 27.43 12.82
N SER A 467 -20.39 28.34 13.28
CA SER A 467 -20.44 29.00 14.60
C SER A 467 -21.37 30.21 14.62
#